data_AF-A0A848CC51-F1
#
_entry.id   AF-A0A848CC51-F1
#
_cell.length_a   1.000
_cell.length_b   1.000
_cell.length_c   1.000
_cell.angle_alpha   90.00
_cell.angle_beta   90.00
_cell.angle_gamma   90.00
#
_symmetry.space_group_name_H-M   'P 1'
#
loop_
_entity.id
_entity.type
_entity.pdbx_description
1 polymer ?
#
loop_
_entity_poly.entity_id
_entity_poly.type
_entity_poly.pdbx_seq_one_letter_code
_entity_poly.pdbx_strand_id
1 'polypeptide(L)' 'MSIRDKYSLEIGEFNNLLADLRNGKIYEIEKVPGYPSASSLANKLEEQFNTIITKIEKNEVGNLERIFDEK' A
#
# COMPACT_ATOMS: atom_id res chain seq x y z
N MET A 1 -15.28 -15.22 -1.98
CA MET A 1 -14.80 -14.05 -1.23
C MET A 1 -15.14 -12.78 -2.00
N SER A 2 -15.51 -11.67 -1.36
CA SER A 2 -15.71 -10.42 -2.12
C SER A 2 -14.37 -9.83 -2.57
N ILE A 3 -14.35 -8.99 -3.60
CA ILE A 3 -13.09 -8.36 -4.06
C ILE A 3 -12.47 -7.47 -2.99
N ARG A 4 -13.31 -6.86 -2.14
CA ARG A 4 -12.87 -6.09 -0.97
C ARG A 4 -12.19 -6.98 0.06
N ASP A 5 -12.73 -8.17 0.30
CA ASP A 5 -12.12 -9.13 1.23
C ASP A 5 -10.81 -9.70 0.65
N LYS A 6 -10.79 -9.98 -0.67
CA LYS A 6 -9.63 -10.47 -1.45
C LYS A 6 -8.38 -9.63 -1.28
N TYR A 7 -8.52 -8.31 -1.28
CA TYR A 7 -7.41 -7.37 -1.19
C TYR A 7 -7.42 -6.56 0.12
N SER A 8 -8.07 -7.07 1.17
CA SER A 8 -8.22 -6.34 2.44
C SER A 8 -6.89 -5.99 3.11
N LEU A 9 -5.86 -6.84 2.96
CA LEU A 9 -4.51 -6.58 3.46
C LEU A 9 -3.83 -5.44 2.68
N GLU A 10 -3.86 -5.51 1.34
CA GLU A 10 -3.28 -4.49 0.47
C GLU A 10 -4.01 -3.14 0.60
N ILE A 11 -5.33 -3.15 0.74
CA ILE A 11 -6.14 -1.95 1.04
C ILE A 11 -5.77 -1.37 2.41
N GLY A 12 -5.46 -2.23 3.38
CA GLY A 12 -4.97 -1.83 4.71
C GLY A 12 -3.64 -1.07 4.63
N GLU A 13 -2.67 -1.59 3.87
CA GLU A 13 -1.38 -0.93 3.65
C GLU A 13 -1.54 0.46 2.99
N PHE A 14 -2.41 0.55 1.97
CA PHE A 14 -2.73 1.82 1.32
C PHE A 14 -3.35 2.84 2.30
N ASN A 15 -4.29 2.40 3.14
CA ASN A 15 -4.90 3.27 4.14
C ASN A 15 -3.91 3.75 5.22
N ASN A 16 -2.92 2.93 5.58
CA ASN A 16 -1.86 3.32 6.51
C ASN A 16 -0.98 4.42 5.90
N LEU A 17 -0.56 4.27 4.63
CA LEU A 17 0.22 5.30 3.93
C LEU A 17 -0.56 6.63 3.79
N LEU A 18 -1.88 6.56 3.54
CA LEU A 18 -2.74 7.74 3.55
C LEU A 18 -2.89 8.37 4.94
N ALA A 19 -2.91 7.57 6.01
CA ALA A 19 -2.94 8.08 7.37
C ALA A 19 -1.62 8.78 7.73
N ASP A 20 -0.48 8.24 7.30
CA ASP A 20 0.83 8.88 7.49
C ASP A 20 0.92 10.21 6.75
N LEU A 21 0.38 10.27 5.53
CA LEU A 21 0.26 11.52 4.77
C LEU A 21 -0.66 12.54 5.44
N ARG A 22 -1.87 12.14 5.86
CA ARG A 22 -2.88 13.02 6.49
C ARG A 22 -2.41 13.59 7.83
N ASN A 23 -1.69 12.80 8.61
CA ASN A 23 -1.21 13.21 9.92
C ASN A 23 0.07 14.06 9.86
N GLY A 24 0.56 14.39 8.66
CA GLY A 24 1.84 15.07 8.52
C GLY A 24 2.98 14.28 9.14
N LYS A 25 2.82 12.94 9.31
CA LYS A 25 3.88 12.00 9.74
C LYS A 25 4.89 11.76 8.62
N ILE A 26 5.13 12.82 7.85
CA ILE A 26 6.36 13.10 7.15
C ILE A 26 7.29 13.70 8.22
N TYR A 27 7.61 12.99 9.29
CA TYR A 27 8.56 13.52 10.28
C TYR A 27 9.99 13.63 9.69
N GLU A 28 10.21 13.15 8.47
CA GLU A 28 11.36 13.48 7.59
C GLU A 28 11.04 14.54 6.52
N ILE A 29 10.31 15.58 6.92
CA ILE A 29 10.52 16.96 6.41
C ILE A 29 11.94 17.47 6.86
N GLU A 30 12.70 16.62 7.58
CA GLU A 30 14.03 16.76 8.16
C GLU A 30 15.01 17.45 7.23
N LYS A 31 15.59 18.51 7.78
CA LYS A 31 16.91 18.99 7.40
C LYS A 31 18.00 17.97 7.82
N VAL A 32 17.86 16.69 7.48
CA VAL A 32 18.83 15.61 7.73
C VAL A 32 18.95 14.75 6.47
N PRO A 33 20.17 14.43 6.00
CA PRO A 33 20.36 13.62 4.81
C PRO A 33 20.14 12.14 5.16
N GLY A 34 19.08 11.50 4.63
CA GLY A 34 18.96 10.04 4.73
C GLY A 34 17.63 9.36 4.39
N TYR A 35 16.44 9.98 4.56
CA TYR A 35 15.16 9.26 4.42
C TYR A 35 14.08 10.07 3.62
N PRO A 36 12.99 9.40 3.17
CA PRO A 36 12.30 9.68 1.91
C PRO A 36 11.40 10.93 1.96
N SER A 37 11.58 11.81 0.98
CA SER A 37 10.75 13.01 0.77
C SER A 37 9.27 12.68 0.56
N ALA A 38 8.39 13.68 0.69
CA ALA A 38 6.97 13.57 0.35
C ALA A 38 6.73 12.93 -1.04
N SER A 39 7.62 13.20 -2.01
CA SER A 39 7.61 12.59 -3.34
C SER A 39 7.84 11.08 -3.31
N SER A 40 8.69 10.57 -2.42
CA SER A 40 8.95 9.13 -2.28
C SER A 40 7.81 8.40 -1.57
N LEU A 41 7.11 9.06 -0.63
CA LEU A 41 5.85 8.53 -0.08
C LEU A 41 4.75 8.48 -1.17
N ALA A 42 4.66 9.52 -2.00
CA ALA A 42 3.73 9.56 -3.13
C ALA A 42 4.02 8.45 -4.16
N ASN A 43 5.28 8.23 -4.52
CA ASN A 43 5.67 7.14 -5.43
C ASN A 43 5.28 5.77 -4.86
N LYS A 44 5.50 5.53 -3.56
CA LYS A 44 5.10 4.27 -2.91
C LYS A 44 3.59 4.06 -2.90
N LEU A 45 2.82 5.13 -2.67
CA LEU A 45 1.36 5.09 -2.77
C LEU A 45 0.90 4.73 -4.19
N GLU A 46 1.52 5.32 -5.21
CA GLU A 46 1.23 5.05 -6.62
C GLU A 46 1.59 3.60 -6.99
N GLU A 47 2.77 3.11 -6.59
CA GLU A 47 3.20 1.73 -6.82
C GLU A 47 2.27 0.70 -6.16
N GLN A 48 1.89 0.92 -4.90
CA GLN A 48 0.97 0.05 -4.18
C GLN A 48 -0.41 0.03 -4.84
N PHE A 49 -0.93 1.19 -5.23
CA PHE A 49 -2.22 1.30 -5.91
C PHE A 49 -2.21 0.59 -7.28
N ASN A 50 -1.17 0.83 -8.09
CA ASN A 50 -1.01 0.18 -9.40
C ASN A 50 -0.83 -1.34 -9.27
N THR A 51 -0.17 -1.80 -8.21
CA THR A 51 -0.03 -3.24 -7.93
C THR A 51 -1.39 -3.88 -7.64
N ILE A 52 -2.24 -3.23 -6.84
CA ILE A 52 -3.59 -3.71 -6.54
C ILE A 52 -4.45 -3.73 -7.82
N ILE A 53 -4.42 -2.65 -8.61
CA ILE A 53 -5.15 -2.59 -9.89
C ILE A 53 -4.70 -3.71 -10.82
N THR A 54 -3.39 -3.88 -11.00
CA THR A 54 -2.83 -4.92 -11.87
C THR A 54 -3.26 -6.31 -11.43
N LYS A 55 -3.24 -6.59 -10.12
CA LYS A 55 -3.71 -7.88 -9.57
C LYS A 55 -5.20 -8.09 -9.82
N ILE A 56 -6.02 -7.05 -9.69
CA ILE A 56 -7.46 -7.10 -9.98
C ILE A 56 -7.70 -7.38 -11.46
N GLU A 57 -7.06 -6.61 -12.35
CA GLU A 57 -7.21 -6.74 -13.82
C GLU A 57 -6.79 -8.12 -14.32
N LYS A 58 -5.73 -8.68 -13.75
CA LYS A 58 -5.22 -10.01 -14.10
C LYS A 58 -5.93 -11.15 -13.35
N ASN A 59 -6.91 -10.84 -12.50
CA ASN A 59 -7.58 -11.78 -11.60
C ASN A 59 -6.61 -12.63 -10.76
N GLU A 60 -5.45 -12.07 -10.40
CA GLU A 60 -4.44 -12.74 -9.58
C GLU A 60 -4.92 -12.91 -8.14
N VAL A 61 -4.39 -13.92 -7.44
CA VAL A 61 -4.71 -14.20 -6.03
C VAL A 61 -4.25 -13.08 -5.11
N GLY A 62 -5.13 -12.64 -4.22
CA GLY A 62 -4.82 -11.65 -3.19
C GLY A 62 -3.86 -12.20 -2.15
N ASN A 63 -3.13 -11.33 -1.43
CA ASN A 63 -2.21 -11.76 -0.37
C ASN A 63 -2.95 -12.54 0.73
N LEU A 64 -4.20 -12.17 1.03
CA LEU A 64 -5.02 -12.89 1.99
C LEU A 64 -5.30 -14.33 1.52
N GLU A 65 -5.68 -14.52 0.26
CA GLU A 65 -5.92 -15.84 -0.32
C GLU A 65 -4.65 -16.69 -0.33
N ARG A 66 -3.49 -16.10 -0.59
CA ARG A 66 -2.20 -16.80 -0.55
C ARG A 66 -1.88 -17.36 0.84
N ILE A 67 -2.14 -16.59 1.89
CA ILE A 67 -1.93 -17.03 3.29
C ILE A 67 -2.89 -18.17 3.67
N PHE A 68 -4.10 -18.20 3.09
CA PHE A 68 -5.06 -19.28 3.30
C PHE A 68 -4.73 -20.54 2.49
N ASP A 69 -4.06 -20.42 1.35
CA ASP A 69 -3.66 -21.55 0.49
C ASP A 69 -2.39 -22.27 0.99
N GLU A 70 -1.52 -21.56 1.72
CA GLU A 70 -0.28 -22.09 2.32
C GLU A 70 -0.48 -22.80 3.68
N LYS A 71 -1.73 -23.02 4.12
CA LYS A 71 -2.08 -23.68 5.40
C LYS A 71 -2.87 -24.96 5.20
#